data_AF-A0A3N5T8K0-F1
#
_entry.id   AF-A0A3N5T8K0-F1
#
_cell.length_a   1.000
_cell.length_b   1.000
_cell.length_c   1.000
_cell.angle_alpha   90.00
_cell.angle_beta   90.00
_cell.angle_gamma   90.00
#
_symmetry.space_group_name_H-M   'P 1'
#
loop_
_entity.id
_entity.type
_entity.pdbx_description
1 polymer ?
#
loop_
_entity_poly.entity_id
_entity_poly.type
_entity_poly.pdbx_seq_one_letter_code
_entity_poly.pdbx_strand_id
1 'polypeptide(L)' 'RRAMEDPEALVRSYSAWALGKMGGSQAKQVLESCLSRETSEPTSKEIEAALAMV' A
#
# COMPACT_ATOMS: atom_id res chain seq x y z
N ARG A 1 -10.14 -3.13 11.89
CA ARG A 1 -8.78 -2.53 11.83
C ARG A 1 -8.35 -2.57 10.37
N ARG A 2 -8.06 -1.43 9.72
CA ARG A 2 -7.62 -1.39 8.32
C ARG A 2 -6.10 -1.59 8.28
N ALA A 3 -5.61 -2.54 7.51
CA ALA A 3 -4.20 -2.95 7.56
C ALA A 3 -3.24 -1.89 6.97
N MET A 4 -3.72 -1.06 6.04
CA MET A 4 -3.00 0.11 5.51
C MET A 4 -2.91 1.31 6.47
N GLU A 5 -3.62 1.26 7.60
CA GLU A 5 -3.59 2.29 8.65
C GLU A 5 -2.88 1.78 9.91
N ASP A 6 -2.24 0.62 9.83
CA ASP A 6 -1.54 0.03 10.98
C ASP A 6 -0.33 0.90 11.36
N PRO A 7 -0.07 1.16 12.66
CA PRO A 7 1.10 1.94 13.08
C PRO A 7 2.42 1.28 12.65
N GLU A 8 2.45 -0.04 12.52
CA GLU A 8 3.64 -0.77 12.10
C GLU A 8 3.86 -0.64 10.58
N ALA A 9 5.00 -0.06 10.20
CA ALA A 9 5.35 0.16 8.80
C ALA A 9 5.43 -1.17 8.02
N LEU A 10 5.90 -2.24 8.67
CA LEU A 10 5.98 -3.56 8.08
C LEU A 10 4.60 -4.12 7.69
N VAL A 11 3.59 -3.91 8.56
CA VAL A 11 2.21 -4.36 8.30
C VAL A 11 1.61 -3.60 7.12
N ARG A 12 1.86 -2.28 7.02
CA ARG A 12 1.43 -1.47 5.88
C ARG A 12 2.09 -1.92 4.57
N SER A 13 3.40 -2.20 4.57
CA SER A 13 4.12 -2.70 3.40
C SER A 13 3.55 -4.04 2.89
N TYR A 14 3.32 -5.02 3.77
CA TYR A 14 2.70 -6.28 3.38
C TYR A 14 1.28 -6.12 2.85
N SER A 15 0.52 -5.20 3.45
CA SER A 15 -0.83 -4.88 3.00
C SER A 15 -0.83 -4.27 1.59
N ALA A 16 0.12 -3.37 1.32
CA ALA A 16 0.31 -2.77 0.01
C ALA A 16 0.65 -3.84 -1.03
N TRP A 17 1.60 -4.72 -0.73
CA TRP A 17 1.97 -5.84 -1.60
C TRP A 17 0.78 -6.76 -1.91
N ALA A 18 0.00 -7.12 -0.89
CA ALA A 18 -1.18 -7.97 -1.07
C ALA A 18 -2.26 -7.30 -1.94
N LEU A 19 -2.50 -5.99 -1.74
CA LEU A 19 -3.40 -5.20 -2.60
C LEU A 19 -2.91 -5.16 -4.04
N GLY A 20 -1.61 -4.95 -4.26
CA GLY A 20 -0.97 -5.00 -5.58
C GLY A 20 -1.18 -6.34 -6.28
N LYS A 21 -1.06 -7.45 -5.54
CA LYS A 21 -1.30 -8.80 -6.06
C LYS A 21 -2.76 -9.10 -6.37
N MET A 22 -3.70 -8.58 -5.57
CA MET A 22 -5.13 -8.75 -5.81
C MET A 22 -5.61 -7.97 -7.04
N GLY A 23 -4.97 -6.84 -7.36
CA GLY A 23 -5.31 -6.07 -8.55
C GLY A 23 -6.63 -5.31 -8.42
N GLY A 24 -6.96 -4.54 -9.47
CA GLY A 24 -8.27 -3.92 -9.63
C GLY A 24 -8.35 -2.45 -9.20
N SER A 25 -9.42 -1.80 -9.66
CA SER A 25 -9.62 -0.35 -9.50
C SER A 25 -9.70 0.08 -8.04
N GLN A 26 -10.30 -0.74 -7.17
CA GLN A 26 -10.38 -0.45 -5.73
C GLN A 26 -9.02 -0.56 -5.05
N ALA A 27 -8.21 -1.58 -5.40
CA ALA A 27 -6.86 -1.73 -4.86
C ALA A 27 -5.98 -0.54 -5.25
N LYS A 28 -6.08 -0.10 -6.52
CA LYS A 28 -5.38 1.10 -7.00
C LYS A 28 -5.72 2.34 -6.17
N GLN A 29 -7.01 2.64 -5.98
CA GLN A 29 -7.46 3.80 -5.22
C GLN A 29 -6.98 3.77 -3.77
N VAL A 30 -6.99 2.59 -3.14
CA VAL A 30 -6.49 2.44 -1.76
C VAL A 30 -4.99 2.72 -1.72
N LEU A 31 -4.21 2.13 -2.62
CA LEU A 31 -2.76 2.33 -2.69
C LEU A 31 -2.39 3.80 -2.94
N GLU A 32 -3.05 4.48 -3.89
CA GLU A 32 -2.85 5.92 -4.16
C GLU A 32 -3.17 6.80 -2.93
N SER A 33 -4.27 6.51 -2.23
CA SER A 33 -4.64 7.23 -1.01
C SER A 33 -3.69 6.97 0.16
N CYS A 34 -3.03 5.81 0.18
CA CYS A 34 -2.05 5.47 1.20
C CYS A 34 -0.69 6.10 0.90
N LEU A 35 -0.28 6.14 -0.37
CA LEU A 35 0.98 6.77 -0.78
C LEU A 35 1.03 8.25 -0.38
N SER A 36 -0.09 8.98 -0.50
CA SER A 36 -0.14 10.41 -0.18
C SER A 36 0.02 10.75 1.30
N ARG A 37 -0.19 9.77 2.19
CA ARG A 37 -0.09 9.94 3.65
C ARG A 37 1.09 9.18 4.27
N GLU A 38 1.78 8.35 3.49
CA GLU A 38 2.87 7.52 3.98
C GLU A 38 4.10 8.37 4.25
N THR A 39 4.73 8.15 5.41
CA THR A 39 5.93 8.87 5.84
C THR A 39 7.16 7.98 5.85
N SER A 40 6.97 6.66 5.81
CA SER A 40 8.03 5.66 5.78
C SER A 40 8.51 5.44 4.35
N GLU A 41 9.74 5.85 4.05
CA GLU A 41 10.37 5.61 2.74
C GLU A 41 10.30 4.14 2.26
N PRO A 42 10.60 3.11 3.08
CA PRO A 42 10.49 1.72 2.63
C PRO A 42 9.04 1.30 2.34
N THR A 43 8.06 1.86 3.05
CA THR A 43 6.64 1.56 2.81
C THR A 43 6.14 2.26 1.56
N SER A 44 6.54 3.51 1.30
CA SER A 44 6.19 4.22 0.07
C SER A 44 6.71 3.50 -1.17
N LYS A 45 7.95 2.99 -1.14
CA LYS A 45 8.52 2.20 -2.24
C LYS A 45 7.72 0.92 -2.50
N GLU A 46 7.26 0.24 -1.45
CA GLU A 46 6.40 -0.95 -1.61
C GLU A 46 5.02 -0.60 -2.15
N ILE A 47 4.44 0.53 -1.74
CA ILE A 47 3.16 1.01 -2.29
C ILE A 47 3.30 1.36 -3.77
N GLU A 48 4.39 2.02 -4.18
CA GLU A 48 4.69 2.32 -5.58
C GLU A 48 4.90 1.03 -6.40
N ALA A 49 5.63 0.05 -5.86
CA ALA A 49 5.81 -1.25 -6.51
C ALA A 49 4.47 -1.97 -6.68
N ALA A 50 3.61 -1.96 -5.66
CA ALA A 50 2.27 -2.54 -5.72
C ALA A 50 1.37 -1.82 -6.74
N LEU A 51 1.47 -0.50 -6.87
CA LEU A 51 0.75 0.28 -7.89
C LEU A 51 1.17 -0.09 -9.31
N ALA A 52 2.44 -0.42 -9.53
CA ALA A 52 2.93 -0.86 -10.84
C ALA A 52 2.43 -2.26 -11.24
N MET A 53 1.86 -3.02 -10.29
CA MET A 53 1.34 -4.37 -10.51
C MET A 53 -0.17 -4.42 -10.80
N VAL A 54 -0.90 -3.34 -10.50
CA VAL A 54 -2.37 -3.23 -10.57
C VAL A 54 -2.85 -2.66 -11.90
#